data_AF-A0A2U2AHD9-F1
#
_entry.id   AF-A0A2U2AHD9-F1
#
_cell.length_a   1.000
_cell.length_b   1.000
_cell.length_c   1.000
_cell.angle_alpha   90.00
_cell.angle_beta   90.00
_cell.angle_gamma   90.00
#
_symmetry.space_group_name_H-M   'P 1'
#
loop_
_entity.id
_entity.type
_entity.pdbx_description
1 polymer ?
#
loop_
_entity_poly.entity_id
_entity_poly.type
_entity_poly.pdbx_seq_one_letter_code
_entity_poly.pdbx_strand_id
1 'polypeptide(L)'
;MKEIATLLLADGTVFTGVSVGAEGEVMANITLYRGATGYENVLTDSAYEQQIIAFTYPHIGNTGISEDRKPVVSGVILRDYPVMESHFQSQWPLKEYLRRHHIIAISEVDTRHLSTLVREAESNFGTISGVIITGKLSALQLEAKFKHYFGVEYPENRMTTLLSSSQNRSTQNSVTQNSTTISLQNPQG
;
A
#
# COMPACT_ATOMS: atom_id res chain seq x y z
N MET A 1 15.09 7.80 -0.25
CA MET A 1 14.74 6.36 -0.30
C MET A 1 13.23 6.25 -0.23
N LYS A 2 12.62 5.27 -0.92
CA LYS A 2 11.19 4.99 -0.75
C LYS A 2 10.99 4.21 0.55
N GLU A 3 10.16 4.73 1.44
CA GLU A 3 9.79 4.06 2.69
C GLU A 3 8.73 2.99 2.39
N ILE A 4 8.86 1.83 3.01
CA ILE A 4 7.92 0.71 2.82
C ILE A 4 6.66 0.97 3.65
N ALA A 5 5.51 0.55 3.17
CA ALA A 5 4.29 0.44 3.97
C ALA A 5 3.56 -0.87 3.67
N THR A 6 2.75 -1.32 4.63
CA THR A 6 1.97 -2.55 4.56
C THR A 6 0.51 -2.24 4.85
N LEU A 7 -0.40 -2.76 4.03
CA LEU A 7 -1.84 -2.78 4.28
C LEU A 7 -2.24 -4.21 4.66
N LEU A 8 -2.82 -4.37 5.85
CA LEU A 8 -3.41 -5.62 6.33
C LEU A 8 -4.93 -5.50 6.29
N LEU A 9 -5.61 -6.47 5.70
CA LEU A 9 -7.07 -6.56 5.70
C LEU A 9 -7.55 -7.56 6.74
N ALA A 10 -8.77 -7.39 7.25
CA ALA A 10 -9.37 -8.28 8.25
C ALA A 10 -9.48 -9.75 7.80
N ASP A 11 -9.48 -10.02 6.50
CA ASP A 11 -9.50 -11.38 5.92
C ASP A 11 -8.11 -12.05 5.90
N GLY A 12 -7.08 -11.37 6.39
CA GLY A 12 -5.68 -11.81 6.36
C GLY A 12 -4.93 -11.43 5.09
N THR A 13 -5.56 -10.78 4.12
CA THR A 13 -4.86 -10.34 2.90
C THR A 13 -3.87 -9.21 3.22
N VAL A 14 -2.70 -9.26 2.58
CA VAL A 14 -1.60 -8.33 2.80
C VAL A 14 -1.21 -7.68 1.48
N PHE A 15 -1.10 -6.35 1.47
CA PHE A 15 -0.50 -5.59 0.38
C PHE A 15 0.75 -4.90 0.88
N THR A 16 1.84 -5.01 0.12
CA THR A 16 3.06 -4.23 0.36
C THR A 16 3.13 -3.12 -0.67
N GLY A 17 3.54 -1.93 -0.22
CA GLY A 17 3.64 -0.75 -1.06
C GLY A 17 4.64 0.25 -0.49
N VAL A 18 4.43 1.51 -0.84
CA VAL A 18 5.30 2.62 -0.46
C VAL A 18 4.54 3.59 0.42
N SER A 19 5.17 4.07 1.48
CA SER A 19 4.60 5.11 2.35
C SER A 19 4.54 6.45 1.61
N VAL A 20 3.34 7.04 1.55
CA VAL A 20 3.07 8.33 0.89
C VAL A 20 2.26 9.22 1.84
N GLY A 21 2.81 9.49 3.01
CA GLY A 21 2.14 10.34 3.99
C GLY A 21 2.94 10.39 5.28
N ALA A 22 2.25 10.59 6.39
CA ALA A 22 2.84 10.52 7.71
C ALA A 22 3.26 9.10 8.09
N GLU A 23 4.23 9.01 8.99
CA GLU A 23 4.65 7.76 9.61
C GLU A 23 3.68 7.36 10.72
N GLY A 24 3.43 6.06 10.86
CA GLY A 24 2.60 5.49 11.91
C GLY A 24 1.75 4.32 11.44
N GLU A 25 0.68 4.09 12.19
CA GLU A 25 -0.26 3.01 11.95
C GLU A 25 -1.69 3.54 12.10
N VAL A 26 -2.59 3.13 11.19
CA VAL A 26 -4.00 3.52 11.25
C VAL A 26 -4.89 2.36 10.88
N MET A 27 -5.93 2.14 11.69
CA MET A 27 -6.99 1.15 11.46
C MET A 27 -8.31 1.87 11.22
N ALA A 28 -9.02 1.47 10.17
CA ALA A 28 -10.37 1.97 9.88
C ALA A 28 -11.04 1.08 8.81
N ASN A 29 -12.33 1.35 8.56
CA ASN A 29 -13.04 0.72 7.44
C ASN A 29 -12.59 1.33 6.11
N ILE A 30 -12.51 0.48 5.09
CA ILE A 30 -12.08 0.88 3.74
C ILE A 30 -13.30 1.21 2.89
N THR A 31 -13.28 2.38 2.27
CA THR A 31 -14.28 2.82 1.29
C THR A 31 -13.61 3.08 -0.05
N LEU A 32 -14.20 2.53 -1.12
CA LEU A 32 -13.71 2.73 -2.48
C LEU A 32 -14.17 4.08 -3.04
N TYR A 33 -13.23 4.90 -3.52
CA TYR A 33 -13.54 6.07 -4.31
C TYR A 33 -13.20 5.85 -5.79
N ARG A 34 -14.20 6.02 -6.66
CA ARG A 34 -14.15 5.72 -8.10
C ARG A 34 -14.05 6.94 -9.01
N GLY A 35 -13.99 8.15 -8.44
CA GLY A 35 -13.78 9.37 -9.23
C GLY A 35 -12.33 9.48 -9.71
N ALA A 36 -12.14 9.88 -10.96
CA ALA A 36 -10.82 10.21 -11.50
C ALA A 36 -10.35 11.62 -11.05
N THR A 37 -11.27 12.46 -10.59
CA THR A 37 -11.04 13.83 -10.11
C THR A 37 -11.74 14.04 -8.77
N GLY A 38 -11.49 15.18 -8.11
CA GLY A 38 -12.18 15.52 -6.86
C GLY A 38 -11.63 14.83 -5.61
N TYR A 39 -10.43 14.24 -5.68
CA TYR A 39 -9.81 13.60 -4.52
C TYR A 39 -9.58 14.59 -3.35
N GLU A 40 -9.30 15.87 -3.61
CA GLU A 40 -9.21 16.89 -2.56
C GLU A 40 -10.52 17.02 -1.75
N ASN A 41 -11.67 16.95 -2.42
CA ASN A 41 -12.98 17.01 -1.75
C ASN A 41 -13.20 15.75 -0.92
N VAL A 42 -12.83 14.57 -1.45
CA VAL A 42 -12.96 13.31 -0.72
C VAL A 42 -12.13 13.30 0.56
N LEU A 43 -10.93 13.88 0.53
CA LEU A 43 -10.08 13.96 1.72
C LEU A 43 -10.68 14.83 2.82
N THR A 44 -11.56 15.78 2.48
CA THR A 44 -12.06 16.84 3.37
C THR A 44 -13.56 16.75 3.66
N ASP A 45 -14.28 15.85 2.99
CA ASP A 45 -15.71 15.65 3.16
C ASP A 45 -16.02 14.76 4.38
N SER A 46 -16.83 15.30 5.30
CA SER A 46 -17.31 14.63 6.51
C SER A 46 -17.95 13.26 6.28
N ALA A 47 -18.46 12.97 5.08
CA ALA A 47 -18.98 11.64 4.74
C ALA A 47 -17.92 10.52 4.84
N TYR A 48 -16.64 10.88 4.79
CA TYR A 48 -15.50 9.98 4.86
C TYR A 48 -14.74 10.05 6.18
N GLU A 49 -15.32 10.68 7.20
CA GLU A 49 -14.72 10.75 8.52
C GLU A 49 -14.44 9.35 9.07
N GLN A 50 -13.26 9.20 9.69
CA GLN A 50 -12.79 7.94 10.29
C GLN A 50 -12.65 6.76 9.32
N GLN A 51 -12.61 6.99 8.01
CA GLN A 51 -12.48 5.94 7.00
C GLN A 51 -11.12 6.00 6.29
N ILE A 52 -10.65 4.83 5.84
CA ILE A 52 -9.55 4.74 4.89
C ILE A 52 -10.13 4.79 3.49
N ILE A 53 -9.68 5.74 2.67
CA ILE A 53 -10.15 5.88 1.30
C ILE A 53 -9.19 5.19 0.34
N ALA A 54 -9.72 4.22 -0.40
CA ALA A 54 -9.01 3.56 -1.48
C ALA A 54 -9.41 4.16 -2.82
N PHE A 55 -8.49 4.90 -3.43
CA PHE A 55 -8.70 5.45 -4.75
C PHE A 55 -8.45 4.39 -5.81
N THR A 56 -9.47 4.14 -6.65
CA THR A 56 -9.35 3.11 -7.70
C THR A 56 -8.72 3.65 -8.98
N TYR A 57 -8.68 4.97 -9.17
CA TYR A 57 -8.03 5.59 -10.32
C TYR A 57 -6.50 5.61 -10.13
N PRO A 58 -5.68 5.26 -11.15
CA PRO A 58 -4.24 5.13 -10.96
C PRO A 58 -3.49 6.43 -10.62
N HIS A 59 -3.87 7.55 -11.24
CA HIS A 59 -3.06 8.79 -11.20
C HIS A 59 -3.65 9.84 -10.24
N ILE A 60 -3.75 9.51 -8.96
CA ILE A 60 -4.19 10.46 -7.93
C ILE A 60 -3.02 11.33 -7.47
N GLY A 61 -3.26 12.63 -7.28
CA GLY A 61 -2.24 13.60 -6.88
C GLY A 61 -1.58 14.34 -8.06
N ASN A 62 -1.95 14.03 -9.31
CA ASN A 62 -1.38 14.68 -10.50
C ASN A 62 -1.63 16.20 -10.55
N THR A 63 -2.75 16.66 -9.98
CA THR A 63 -3.09 18.08 -9.89
C THR A 63 -2.65 18.75 -8.59
N GLY A 64 -2.01 18.02 -7.68
CA GLY A 64 -1.70 18.47 -6.33
C GLY A 64 -2.92 18.93 -5.53
N ILE A 65 -2.66 19.66 -4.44
CA ILE A 65 -3.70 20.23 -3.55
C ILE A 65 -3.78 21.73 -3.76
N SER A 66 -4.98 22.23 -4.02
CA SER A 66 -5.25 23.64 -4.31
C SER A 66 -5.54 24.46 -3.05
N GLU A 67 -6.22 23.86 -2.06
CA GLU A 67 -6.54 24.49 -0.78
C GLU A 67 -6.04 23.63 0.39
N ASP A 68 -5.38 24.24 1.38
CA ASP A 68 -4.90 23.55 2.59
C ASP A 68 -6.03 23.29 3.61
N ARG A 69 -7.14 22.70 3.14
CA ARG A 69 -8.27 22.29 3.98
C ARG A 69 -7.87 21.06 4.80
N LYS A 70 -8.27 21.02 6.07
CA LYS A 70 -7.94 19.89 6.95
C LYS A 70 -8.64 18.61 6.47
N PRO A 71 -7.91 17.51 6.22
CA PRO A 71 -8.51 16.24 5.87
C PRO A 71 -9.21 15.61 7.08
N VAL A 72 -10.27 14.86 6.83
CA VAL A 72 -11.09 14.14 7.84
C VAL A 72 -10.97 12.62 7.73
N VAL A 73 -10.39 12.13 6.63
CA VAL A 73 -10.11 10.71 6.42
C VAL A 73 -9.05 10.19 7.41
N SER A 74 -9.15 8.92 7.78
CA SER A 74 -8.14 8.25 8.62
C SER A 74 -6.88 7.88 7.85
N GLY A 75 -7.01 7.53 6.58
CA GLY A 75 -5.90 7.09 5.76
C GLY A 75 -6.24 6.99 4.28
N VAL A 76 -5.21 6.80 3.45
CA VAL A 76 -5.35 6.82 2.00
C VAL A 76 -4.62 5.63 1.37
N ILE A 77 -5.26 4.99 0.39
CA ILE A 77 -4.67 3.92 -0.42
C ILE A 77 -4.68 4.34 -1.89
N LEU A 78 -3.51 4.25 -2.53
CA LEU A 78 -3.27 4.65 -3.91
C LEU A 78 -2.70 3.48 -4.72
N ARG A 79 -3.04 3.42 -6.01
CA ARG A 79 -2.37 2.51 -6.95
C ARG A 79 -0.98 3.02 -7.31
N ASP A 80 -0.87 4.29 -7.63
CA ASP A 80 0.38 4.93 -8.01
C ASP A 80 0.41 6.34 -7.43
N TYR A 81 1.59 6.81 -7.06
CA TYR A 81 1.81 8.20 -6.65
C TYR A 81 2.73 8.85 -7.70
N PRO A 82 2.26 9.89 -8.40
CA PRO A 82 3.00 10.48 -9.50
C PRO A 82 4.35 11.04 -9.06
N VAL A 83 5.37 10.85 -9.89
CA VAL A 83 6.74 11.35 -9.65
C VAL A 83 6.80 12.88 -9.73
N MET A 84 5.91 13.49 -10.52
CA MET A 84 5.80 14.94 -10.68
C MET A 84 4.34 15.35 -10.72
N GLU A 85 4.03 16.46 -10.06
CA GLU A 85 2.73 17.10 -10.11
C GLU A 85 2.78 18.26 -11.12
N SER A 86 1.68 18.48 -11.85
CA SER A 86 1.63 19.51 -12.88
C SER A 86 0.24 20.12 -12.94
N HIS A 87 0.04 21.18 -12.17
CA HIS A 87 -1.16 22.02 -12.25
C HIS A 87 -0.87 23.44 -11.76
N PHE A 88 -1.37 24.44 -12.48
CA PHE A 88 -1.09 25.86 -12.23
C PHE A 88 -1.67 26.38 -10.91
N GLN A 89 -2.65 25.67 -10.34
CA GLN A 89 -3.30 26.00 -9.04
C GLN A 89 -2.79 25.13 -7.88
N SER A 90 -1.84 24.22 -8.11
CA SER A 90 -1.29 23.40 -7.03
C SER A 90 -0.48 24.29 -6.09
N GLN A 91 -0.83 24.25 -4.80
CA GLN A 91 -0.06 24.90 -3.74
C GLN A 91 0.87 23.90 -3.04
N TRP A 92 0.44 22.65 -2.93
CA TRP A 92 1.15 21.61 -2.17
C TRP A 92 1.14 20.28 -2.89
N PRO A 93 2.27 19.55 -2.85
CA PRO A 93 2.27 18.16 -3.19
C PRO A 93 1.34 17.34 -2.31
N LEU A 94 0.58 16.40 -2.90
CA LEU A 94 -0.35 15.55 -2.16
C LEU A 94 0.38 14.82 -1.02
N LYS A 95 1.60 14.33 -1.25
CA LYS A 95 2.41 13.70 -0.21
C LYS A 95 2.72 14.65 0.95
N GLU A 96 3.10 15.89 0.65
CA GLU A 96 3.44 16.90 1.67
C GLU A 96 2.20 17.34 2.45
N TYR A 97 1.07 17.50 1.77
CA TYR A 97 -0.23 17.74 2.39
C TYR A 97 -0.60 16.63 3.37
N LEU A 98 -0.50 15.36 2.96
CA LEU A 98 -0.80 14.22 3.83
C LEU A 98 0.14 14.17 5.04
N ARG A 99 1.44 14.42 4.85
CA ARG A 99 2.42 14.50 5.96
C ARG A 99 2.08 15.61 6.95
N ARG A 100 1.80 16.81 6.45
CA ARG A 100 1.47 17.99 7.28
C ARG A 100 0.24 17.76 8.15
N HIS A 101 -0.76 17.06 7.62
CA HIS A 101 -1.99 16.73 8.33
C HIS A 101 -1.96 15.38 9.07
N HIS A 102 -0.80 14.75 9.17
CA HIS A 102 -0.61 13.46 9.86
C HIS A 102 -1.48 12.32 9.29
N ILE A 103 -1.75 12.34 8.00
CA ILE A 103 -2.50 11.28 7.31
C ILE A 103 -1.53 10.21 6.82
N ILE A 104 -1.75 8.98 7.26
CA ILE A 104 -0.99 7.81 6.83
C ILE A 104 -1.54 7.32 5.50
N ALA A 105 -0.66 7.07 4.53
CA ALA A 105 -1.07 6.55 3.24
C ALA A 105 -0.07 5.60 2.62
N ILE A 106 -0.58 4.72 1.76
CA ILE A 106 0.18 3.71 1.04
C ILE A 106 -0.11 3.80 -0.46
N SER A 107 0.94 3.81 -1.27
CA SER A 107 0.88 3.71 -2.73
C SER A 107 1.45 2.37 -3.22
N GLU A 108 1.40 2.13 -4.54
CA GLU A 108 1.86 0.88 -5.17
C GLU A 108 1.02 -0.34 -4.76
N VAL A 109 -0.22 -0.12 -4.28
CA VAL A 109 -1.16 -1.18 -3.93
C VAL A 109 -1.91 -1.65 -5.16
N ASP A 110 -2.15 -2.96 -5.31
CA ASP A 110 -3.05 -3.45 -6.34
C ASP A 110 -4.51 -3.10 -6.02
N THR A 111 -4.91 -1.87 -6.36
CA THR A 111 -6.26 -1.37 -6.06
C THR A 111 -7.35 -2.09 -6.84
N ARG A 112 -7.03 -2.82 -7.92
CA ARG A 112 -8.02 -3.67 -8.62
C ARG A 112 -8.33 -4.89 -7.78
N HIS A 113 -7.30 -5.60 -7.31
CA HIS A 113 -7.48 -6.73 -6.40
C HIS A 113 -8.14 -6.30 -5.09
N LEU A 114 -7.69 -5.19 -4.49
CA LEU A 114 -8.32 -4.60 -3.32
C LEU A 114 -9.81 -4.27 -3.56
N SER A 115 -10.15 -3.69 -4.71
CA SER A 115 -11.55 -3.35 -5.04
C SER A 115 -12.45 -4.58 -5.07
N THR A 116 -11.95 -5.71 -5.60
CA THR A 116 -12.67 -6.98 -5.59
C THR A 116 -12.93 -7.45 -4.16
N LEU A 117 -11.88 -7.50 -3.32
CA LEU A 117 -11.99 -7.93 -1.93
C LEU A 117 -12.93 -7.05 -1.11
N VAL A 118 -12.83 -5.71 -1.27
CA VAL A 118 -13.71 -4.77 -0.57
C VAL A 118 -15.16 -4.99 -0.96
N ARG A 119 -15.46 -5.15 -2.26
CA ARG A 119 -16.85 -5.39 -2.73
C ARG A 119 -17.41 -6.73 -2.28
N GLU A 120 -16.59 -7.78 -2.30
CA GLU A 120 -16.97 -9.10 -1.80
C GLU A 120 -17.28 -9.04 -0.30
N ALA A 121 -16.42 -8.36 0.48
CA ALA A 121 -16.63 -8.19 1.90
C ALA A 121 -17.84 -7.28 2.21
N GLU A 122 -18.06 -6.19 1.46
CA GLU A 122 -19.26 -5.36 1.57
C GLU A 122 -20.53 -6.17 1.31
N SER A 123 -20.53 -7.06 0.32
CA SER A 123 -21.68 -7.91 0.02
C SER A 123 -21.96 -8.95 1.11
N ASN A 124 -20.92 -9.46 1.78
CA ASN A 124 -21.05 -10.54 2.76
C ASN A 124 -21.22 -10.03 4.20
N PHE A 125 -20.53 -8.95 4.54
CA PHE A 125 -20.36 -8.43 5.90
C PHE A 125 -20.67 -6.93 6.05
N GLY A 126 -21.00 -6.24 4.95
CA GLY A 126 -21.34 -4.81 4.92
C GLY A 126 -20.14 -3.86 4.85
N THR A 127 -18.96 -4.26 5.33
CA THR A 127 -17.72 -3.47 5.25
C THR A 127 -16.48 -4.36 5.40
N ILE A 128 -15.30 -3.80 5.20
CA ILE A 128 -14.03 -4.42 5.54
C ILE A 128 -13.12 -3.43 6.26
N SER A 129 -12.56 -3.85 7.39
CA SER A 129 -11.54 -3.10 8.11
C SER A 129 -10.16 -3.40 7.55
N GLY A 130 -9.31 -2.37 7.51
CA GLY A 130 -7.91 -2.51 7.16
C GLY A 130 -7.01 -1.67 8.06
N VAL A 131 -5.74 -2.06 8.09
CA VAL A 131 -4.69 -1.38 8.85
C VAL A 131 -3.56 -1.01 7.90
N ILE A 132 -3.21 0.27 7.82
CA ILE A 132 -2.00 0.73 7.13
C ILE A 132 -0.90 0.89 8.19
N ILE A 133 0.27 0.31 7.93
CA ILE A 133 1.44 0.35 8.81
C ILE A 133 2.64 0.81 7.99
N THR A 134 3.26 1.93 8.38
CA THR A 134 4.52 2.35 7.77
C THR A 134 5.68 1.54 8.33
N GLY A 135 6.56 1.08 7.44
CA GLY A 135 7.68 0.22 7.75
C GLY A 135 7.56 -1.17 7.13
N LYS A 136 8.69 -1.86 7.09
CA LYS A 136 8.75 -3.26 6.67
C LYS A 136 8.38 -4.16 7.85
N LEU A 137 7.39 -5.02 7.67
CA LEU A 137 7.02 -6.03 8.65
C LEU A 137 7.65 -7.38 8.29
N SER A 138 8.28 -8.02 9.28
CA SER A 138 8.58 -9.46 9.23
C SER A 138 7.31 -10.28 9.45
N ALA A 139 7.35 -11.58 9.10
CA ALA A 139 6.21 -12.48 9.31
C ALA A 139 5.70 -12.47 10.76
N LEU A 140 6.61 -12.58 11.73
CA LEU A 140 6.26 -12.54 13.16
C LEU A 140 5.61 -11.21 13.58
N GLN A 141 6.12 -10.09 13.07
CA GLN A 141 5.52 -8.78 13.35
C GLN A 141 4.14 -8.66 12.70
N LEU A 142 3.96 -9.21 11.51
CA LEU A 142 2.69 -9.20 10.81
C LEU A 142 1.63 -9.99 11.59
N GLU A 143 1.96 -11.19 12.08
CA GLU A 143 1.09 -11.99 12.94
C GLU A 143 0.71 -11.23 14.21
N ALA A 144 1.70 -10.66 14.90
CA ALA A 144 1.48 -9.90 16.13
C ALA A 144 0.56 -8.69 15.90
N LYS A 145 0.77 -7.96 14.80
CA LYS A 145 -0.07 -6.82 14.42
C LYS A 145 -1.48 -7.25 14.02
N PHE A 146 -1.61 -8.33 13.26
CA PHE A 146 -2.90 -8.87 12.88
C PHE A 146 -3.74 -9.26 14.10
N LYS A 147 -3.13 -10.01 15.04
CA LYS A 147 -3.76 -10.37 16.31
C LYS A 147 -4.12 -9.14 17.15
N HIS A 148 -3.23 -8.15 17.20
CA HIS A 148 -3.47 -6.91 17.94
C HIS A 148 -4.70 -6.14 17.42
N TYR A 149 -4.83 -5.99 16.09
CA TYR A 149 -5.89 -5.18 15.49
C TYR A 149 -7.21 -5.92 15.30
N PHE A 150 -7.17 -7.19 14.90
CA PHE A 150 -8.38 -7.96 14.58
C PHE A 150 -8.81 -8.93 15.69
N GLY A 151 -7.99 -9.10 16.74
CA GLY A 151 -8.31 -9.96 17.89
C GLY A 151 -8.30 -11.45 17.60
N VAL A 152 -7.86 -11.87 16.41
CA VAL A 152 -7.85 -13.26 15.94
C VAL A 152 -6.48 -13.64 15.40
N GLU A 153 -6.16 -14.93 15.42
CA GLU A 153 -4.89 -15.43 14.87
C GLU A 153 -4.83 -15.24 13.35
N TYR A 154 -3.63 -15.00 12.83
CA TYR A 154 -3.44 -14.84 11.39
C TYR A 154 -3.76 -16.16 10.65
N PRO A 155 -4.49 -16.13 9.53
CA PRO A 155 -4.87 -17.36 8.81
C PRO A 155 -3.66 -18.18 8.34
N GLU A 156 -3.50 -19.41 8.85
CA GLU A 156 -2.35 -20.28 8.56
C GLU A 156 -2.14 -20.53 7.06
N ASN A 157 -3.23 -20.67 6.30
CA ASN A 157 -3.20 -20.86 4.85
C ASN A 157 -2.57 -19.67 4.09
N ARG A 158 -2.57 -18.47 4.68
CA ARG A 158 -1.92 -17.28 4.12
C ARG A 158 -0.46 -17.15 4.57
N MET A 159 -0.11 -17.68 5.75
CA MET A 159 1.25 -17.62 6.30
C MET A 159 2.26 -18.39 5.45
N THR A 160 1.91 -19.59 5.01
CA THR A 160 2.77 -20.44 4.17
C THR A 160 3.13 -19.78 2.83
N THR A 161 2.25 -18.92 2.29
CA THR A 161 2.47 -18.17 1.05
C THR A 161 3.50 -17.04 1.23
N LEU A 162 3.50 -16.38 2.39
CA LEU A 162 4.45 -15.31 2.71
C LEU A 162 5.87 -15.86 2.98
N LEU A 163 5.97 -17.02 3.62
CA LEU A 163 7.24 -17.67 3.93
C LEU A 163 7.90 -18.30 2.69
N SER A 164 7.12 -18.94 1.83
CA SER A 164 7.62 -19.57 0.59
C SER A 164 8.10 -18.55 -0.46
N SER A 165 7.42 -17.41 -0.58
CA SER A 165 7.85 -16.31 -1.48
C SER A 165 9.13 -15.61 -1.00
N SER A 166 9.42 -15.64 0.30
CA SER A 166 10.66 -15.14 0.89
C SER A 166 11.85 -16.09 0.68
N GLN A 167 11.63 -17.41 0.73
CA GLN A 167 12.70 -18.40 0.48
C GLN A 167 13.07 -18.55 -1.01
N ASN A 168 12.13 -18.36 -1.93
CA ASN A 168 12.41 -18.43 -3.38
C ASN A 168 13.21 -17.24 -3.93
N ARG A 169 13.23 -16.08 -3.24
CA ARG A 169 14.09 -14.95 -3.64
C ARG A 169 15.55 -15.14 -3.23
N SER A 170 15.83 -15.93 -2.20
CA SER A 170 17.20 -16.26 -1.78
C SER A 170 17.88 -17.31 -2.65
N THR A 171 17.14 -18.15 -3.37
CA THR A 171 17.72 -19.21 -4.22
C THR A 171 18.00 -18.76 -5.67
N GLN A 172 17.34 -17.70 -6.16
CA GLN A 172 17.61 -17.19 -7.52
C GLN A 172 18.82 -16.25 -7.63
N ASN A 173 19.28 -15.61 -6.54
CA ASN A 173 20.48 -14.76 -6.56
C ASN A 173 21.82 -15.54 -6.44
N SER A 174 21.77 -16.85 -6.20
CA SER A 174 22.98 -17.68 -6.01
C SER A 174 23.43 -18.40 -7.29
N VAL A 175 22.61 -18.42 -8.34
CA VAL A 175 22.86 -19.25 -9.54
C VAL A 175 23.54 -18.47 -10.68
N THR A 176 23.65 -17.14 -10.60
CA THR A 176 24.20 -16.32 -11.71
C THR A 176 25.71 -16.01 -11.62
N GLN A 177 26.46 -16.58 -10.67
CA GLN A 177 27.91 -16.27 -10.50
C GLN A 177 28.90 -17.41 -10.77
N ASN A 178 28.49 -18.59 -11.25
CA ASN A 178 29.41 -19.71 -11.48
C ASN A 178 29.49 -20.23 -12.93
N SER A 179 29.47 -19.34 -13.92
CA SER A 179 29.75 -19.72 -15.32
C SER A 179 30.68 -18.72 -16.00
N THR A 180 31.91 -18.59 -15.50
CA THR A 180 33.03 -18.07 -16.31
C THR A 180 34.30 -18.78 -15.85
N THR A 181 34.65 -19.86 -16.55
CA THR A 181 36.03 -20.29 -16.88
C THR A 181 35.92 -21.67 -17.53
N ILE A 182 35.89 -21.73 -18.86
CA ILE A 182 36.41 -22.90 -19.58
C ILE A 182 37.39 -22.38 -20.63
N SER A 183 38.63 -22.76 -20.39
CA SER A 183 39.88 -22.47 -21.08
C SER A 183 39.85 -22.81 -22.57
N LEU A 184 40.33 -21.90 -23.41
CA LEU A 184 40.81 -22.21 -24.76
C LEU A 184 42.32 -22.47 -24.67
N GLN A 185 42.69 -23.75 -24.58
CA GLN A 185 44.03 -24.23 -24.93
C GLN A 185 43.89 -25.08 -26.19
N ASN A 186 44.33 -24.51 -27.31
CA ASN A 186 44.62 -25.25 -28.54
C ASN A 186 45.85 -26.12 -28.34
N PRO A 187 45.81 -27.36 -28.87
CA PRO A 187 47.02 -27.89 -29.49
C PRO A 187 46.77 -28.60 -30.84
N GLN A 188 47.67 -28.26 -31.78
CA GLN A 188 48.10 -28.99 -32.99
C GLN A 188 47.26 -28.93 -34.28
N GLY A 189 47.98 -28.63 -35.37
CA GLY A 189 47.57 -28.63 -36.77
C GLY A 189 48.50 -27.77 -37.60
#